data_AF-A0A8X6WF12-F1
#
_entry.id   AF-A0A8X6WF12-F1
#
_cell.length_a   1.000
_cell.length_b   1.000
_cell.length_c   1.000
_cell.angle_alpha   90.00
_cell.angle_beta   90.00
_cell.angle_gamma   90.00
#
_symmetry.space_group_name_H-M   'P 1'
#
loop_
_entity.id
_entity.type
_entity.pdbx_description
1 polymer ?
#
loop_
_entity_poly.entity_id
_entity_poly.type
_entity_poly.pdbx_seq_one_letter_code
_entity_poly.pdbx_strand_id
1 'polypeptide(L)'
;MIKKEDVSDDCQNVLRPGTPVKLRDRDRRMLSKAIRKGRTQPMAHILQEFQQVSGPVVLINTIRKKTHFLCFYGRAAIHIPLVTKFNRAARLSW
;
A
#
# COMPACT_ATOMS: atom_id res chain seq x y z
N MET A 1 -18.75 44.80 -44.93
CA MET A 1 -18.78 43.35 -44.61
C MET A 1 -17.64 43.08 -43.64
N ILE A 2 -17.95 42.84 -42.37
CA ILE A 2 -16.93 42.55 -41.33
C ILE A 2 -16.65 41.06 -41.39
N LYS A 3 -15.40 40.68 -41.66
CA LYS A 3 -14.96 39.28 -41.65
C LYS A 3 -14.96 38.81 -40.20
N LYS A 4 -15.73 37.76 -39.90
CA LYS A 4 -15.62 37.03 -38.64
C LYS A 4 -14.31 36.23 -38.70
N GLU A 5 -13.44 36.46 -37.73
CA GLU A 5 -12.30 35.58 -37.50
C GLU A 5 -12.81 34.35 -36.76
N ASP A 6 -12.55 33.17 -37.32
CA ASP A 6 -12.82 31.89 -36.68
C ASP A 6 -11.85 31.73 -35.50
N VAL A 7 -12.37 31.94 -34.29
CA VAL A 7 -11.65 31.64 -33.05
C VAL A 7 -11.53 30.11 -32.98
N SER A 8 -10.35 29.59 -33.30
CA SER A 8 -10.00 28.18 -33.08
C SER A 8 -10.00 27.92 -31.57
N ASP A 9 -11.08 27.29 -31.11
CA ASP A 9 -11.30 26.85 -29.74
C ASP A 9 -10.60 25.50 -29.45
N ASP A 10 -9.41 25.28 -30.02
CA ASP A 10 -8.67 24.03 -29.83
C ASP A 10 -7.78 24.08 -28.58
N CYS A 11 -8.40 24.35 -27.42
CA CYS A 11 -7.79 24.04 -26.12
C CYS A 11 -7.90 22.53 -25.86
N GLN A 12 -7.15 21.72 -26.61
CA GLN A 12 -7.07 20.28 -26.34
C GLN A 12 -6.43 20.07 -24.96
N ASN A 13 -7.22 19.61 -23.99
CA ASN A 13 -6.74 19.12 -22.70
C ASN A 13 -5.91 17.84 -22.92
N VAL A 14 -4.67 17.99 -23.41
CA VAL A 14 -3.76 16.87 -23.59
C VAL A 14 -3.41 16.33 -22.20
N LEU A 15 -3.92 15.14 -21.88
CA LEU A 15 -3.62 14.44 -20.63
C LEU A 15 -2.11 14.24 -20.53
N ARG A 16 -1.49 14.87 -19.53
CA ARG A 16 -0.06 14.69 -19.28
C ARG A 16 0.20 13.22 -18.90
N PRO A 17 1.22 12.57 -19.49
CA PRO A 17 1.59 11.23 -19.07
C PRO A 17 1.91 11.22 -17.58
N GLY A 18 1.30 10.29 -16.85
CA GLY A 18 1.45 10.18 -15.41
C GLY A 18 2.87 9.77 -14.99
N THR A 19 3.17 9.87 -13.70
CA THR A 19 4.46 9.46 -13.14
C THR A 19 4.73 7.97 -13.44
N PRO A 20 5.93 7.62 -13.94
CA PRO A 20 6.29 6.24 -14.22
C PRO A 20 6.21 5.39 -12.96
N VAL A 21 5.70 4.17 -13.13
CA VAL A 21 5.43 3.26 -12.02
C VAL A 21 6.74 2.63 -11.51
N LYS A 22 7.09 2.91 -10.24
CA LYS A 22 8.30 2.37 -9.59
C LYS A 22 8.32 0.85 -9.35
N LEU A 23 7.19 0.17 -9.50
CA LEU A 23 7.00 -1.26 -9.20
C LEU A 23 6.30 -1.93 -10.37
N ARG A 24 6.95 -2.91 -11.00
CA ARG A 24 6.34 -3.70 -12.07
C ARG A 24 5.19 -4.54 -11.51
N ASP A 25 4.30 -5.03 -12.37
CA ASP A 25 3.14 -5.81 -11.92
C ASP A 25 3.52 -7.16 -11.29
N ARG A 26 4.67 -7.72 -11.66
CA ARG A 26 5.26 -8.87 -10.95
C ARG A 26 5.58 -8.51 -9.50
N ASP A 27 6.29 -7.42 -9.29
CA ASP A 27 6.72 -6.96 -7.97
C ASP A 27 5.53 -6.63 -7.07
N ARG A 28 4.48 -6.02 -7.64
CA ARG A 28 3.21 -5.75 -6.93
C ARG A 28 2.54 -7.04 -6.45
N ARG A 29 2.52 -8.09 -7.28
CA ARG A 29 1.98 -9.41 -6.91
C ARG A 29 2.81 -10.07 -5.81
N MET A 30 4.14 -10.01 -5.93
CA MET A 30 5.05 -10.56 -4.92
C MET A 30 4.93 -9.83 -3.58
N LEU A 31 4.83 -8.50 -3.62
CA LEU A 31 4.61 -7.68 -2.43
C LEU A 31 3.27 -8.03 -1.76
N SER A 32 2.21 -8.16 -2.54
CA SER A 32 0.88 -8.55 -2.03
C SER A 32 0.92 -9.93 -1.34
N LYS A 33 1.68 -10.87 -1.89
CA LYS A 33 1.87 -12.20 -1.30
C LYS A 33 2.65 -12.14 0.02
N ALA A 34 3.73 -11.37 0.07
CA ALA A 34 4.53 -11.17 1.28
C ALA A 34 3.71 -10.51 2.41
N ILE A 35 2.94 -9.47 2.09
CA ILE A 35 2.07 -8.78 3.06
C ILE A 35 1.02 -9.74 3.63
N ARG A 36 0.40 -10.57 2.79
CA ARG A 36 -0.61 -11.54 3.25
C ARG A 36 -0.01 -12.60 4.16
N LYS A 37 1.21 -13.07 3.86
CA LYS A 37 1.94 -14.04 4.68
C LYS A 37 2.34 -13.45 6.04
N GLY A 38 2.85 -12.21 6.05
CA GLY A 38 3.35 -11.52 7.23
C GLY A 38 2.42 -10.44 7.77
N ARG A 39 1.10 -10.64 7.78
CA ARG A 39 0.13 -9.57 8.08
C ARG A 39 0.31 -8.91 9.46
N THR A 40 0.82 -9.66 10.43
CA THR A 40 1.10 -9.19 11.80
C THR A 40 2.53 -8.68 11.98
N GLN A 41 3.41 -8.90 11.00
CA GLN A 41 4.84 -8.59 11.10
C GLN A 41 5.10 -7.09 10.88
N PRO A 42 6.18 -6.55 11.46
CA PRO A 42 6.57 -5.17 11.20
C PRO A 42 6.97 -4.99 9.73
N MET A 43 6.79 -3.77 9.20
CA MET A 43 7.12 -3.47 7.80
C MET A 43 8.58 -3.76 7.43
N ALA A 44 9.52 -3.64 8.37
CA ALA A 44 10.92 -3.96 8.15
C ALA A 44 11.13 -5.45 7.77
N HIS A 45 10.38 -6.35 8.42
CA HIS A 45 10.43 -7.78 8.11
C HIS A 45 9.82 -8.07 6.73
N ILE A 46 8.69 -7.42 6.41
CA ILE A 46 8.05 -7.55 5.09
C ILE A 46 8.99 -7.04 3.98
N LEU A 47 9.71 -5.94 4.24
CA LEU A 47 10.71 -5.40 3.32
C LEU A 47 11.85 -6.39 3.09
N GLN A 48 12.38 -7.01 4.14
CA GLN A 48 13.45 -7.99 4.04
C GLN A 48 13.03 -9.22 3.23
N GLU A 49 11.85 -9.80 3.52
CA GLU A 49 11.32 -10.92 2.74
C GLU A 49 11.10 -10.54 1.27
N PHE A 50 10.61 -9.33 1.02
CA PHE A 50 10.39 -8.84 -0.34
C PHE A 50 11.72 -8.66 -1.09
N GLN A 51 12.74 -8.10 -0.45
CA GLN A 51 14.07 -7.91 -1.04
C GLN A 51 14.77 -9.23 -1.34
N GLN A 52 14.62 -10.25 -0.48
CA GLN A 52 15.16 -11.58 -0.75
C GLN A 52 14.63 -12.19 -2.04
N VAL A 53 13.37 -11.92 -2.39
CA VAL A 53 12.70 -12.55 -3.54
C VAL A 53 12.75 -11.68 -4.80
N SER A 54 12.68 -10.36 -4.64
CA SER A 54 12.56 -9.41 -5.76
C SER A 54 13.82 -8.58 -6.02
N GLY A 55 14.82 -8.66 -5.15
CA GLY A 55 16.03 -7.84 -5.18
C GLY A 55 15.86 -6.45 -4.54
N PRO A 56 16.97 -5.72 -4.32
CA PRO A 56 16.98 -4.43 -3.63
C PRO A 56 16.53 -3.29 -4.57
N VAL A 57 15.25 -3.23 -4.89
CA VAL A 57 14.70 -2.24 -5.84
C VAL A 57 13.90 -1.13 -5.14
N VAL A 58 13.45 -1.37 -3.90
CA VAL A 58 12.33 -0.60 -3.34
C VAL A 58 12.62 -0.10 -1.93
N LEU A 59 12.50 1.22 -1.74
CA LEU A 59 12.54 1.86 -0.42
C LEU A 59 11.28 1.56 0.40
N ILE A 60 11.43 1.56 1.73
CA ILE A 60 10.32 1.30 2.67
C ILE A 60 9.11 2.22 2.45
N ASN A 61 9.34 3.48 2.05
CA ASN A 61 8.29 4.46 1.76
C ASN A 61 7.44 4.06 0.54
N THR A 62 8.06 3.45 -0.47
CA THR A 62 7.34 2.97 -1.66
C THR A 62 6.45 1.79 -1.29
N ILE A 63 6.94 0.89 -0.44
CA ILE A 63 6.14 -0.21 0.09
C ILE A 63 4.97 0.32 0.92
N ARG A 64 5.22 1.26 1.84
CA ARG A 64 4.17 1.89 2.67
C ARG A 64 3.04 2.50 1.85
N LYS A 65 3.38 3.25 0.79
CA LYS A 65 2.37 3.82 -0.11
C LYS A 65 1.56 2.72 -0.80
N LYS A 66 2.21 1.65 -1.26
CA LYS A 66 1.53 0.54 -1.95
C LYS A 66 0.70 -0.34 -1.02
N THR A 67 1.12 -0.54 0.22
CA THR A 67 0.31 -1.25 1.21
C THR A 67 -1.02 -0.57 1.48
N HIS A 68 -1.04 0.77 1.51
CA HIS A 68 -2.31 1.51 1.66
C HIS A 68 -3.28 1.23 0.52
N PHE A 69 -2.80 1.16 -0.73
CA PHE A 69 -3.65 0.77 -1.87
C PHE A 69 -4.13 -0.69 -1.79
N LEU A 70 -3.43 -1.54 -1.05
CA LEU A 70 -3.81 -2.93 -0.78
C LEU A 70 -4.65 -3.07 0.50
N CYS A 71 -5.21 -1.97 1.02
CA CYS A 71 -5.97 -1.89 2.27
C CYS A 71 -5.20 -2.41 3.51
N PHE A 72 -3.87 -2.34 3.47
CA PHE A 72 -3.01 -2.67 4.59
C PHE A 72 -2.59 -1.39 5.30
N TYR A 73 -3.31 -1.06 6.37
CA TYR A 73 -3.13 0.17 7.15
C TYR A 73 -2.09 0.02 8.29
N GLY A 74 -1.48 -1.16 8.45
CA GLY A 74 -0.50 -1.44 9.50
C GLY A 74 -0.82 -2.71 10.27
N ARG A 75 -0.65 -2.67 11.60
CA ARG A 75 -0.88 -3.82 12.49
C ARG A 75 -2.32 -4.30 12.34
N ALA A 76 -2.50 -5.52 11.84
CA ALA A 76 -3.77 -6.20 12.00
C ALA A 76 -4.04 -6.36 13.49
N ALA A 77 -5.25 -6.02 13.94
CA ALA A 77 -5.67 -6.31 15.31
C ALA A 77 -5.48 -7.81 15.55
N ILE A 78 -4.63 -8.15 16.51
CA ILE A 78 -4.50 -9.53 16.96
C ILE A 78 -5.79 -9.84 17.70
N HIS A 79 -6.44 -10.96 17.36
CA HIS A 79 -7.56 -11.45 18.15
C HIS A 79 -7.06 -11.78 19.56
N ILE A 80 -7.34 -10.91 20.52
CA ILE A 80 -7.09 -11.16 21.93
C ILE A 80 -8.27 -11.99 22.43
N PRO A 81 -8.08 -13.25 22.83
CA PRO A 81 -9.17 -14.03 23.40
C PRO A 81 -9.69 -13.31 24.66
N LEU A 82 -11.02 -13.23 24.77
CA LEU A 82 -11.73 -12.51 25.83
C LEU A 82 -11.33 -12.93 27.26
N VAL A 83 -10.73 -14.11 27.43
CA VAL A 83 -10.33 -14.68 28.71
C VAL A 83 -8.98 -15.38 28.59
N THR A 84 -7.88 -14.64 28.54
CA THR A 84 -6.59 -15.22 28.92
C THR A 84 -6.58 -15.46 30.43
N LYS A 85 -5.80 -16.43 30.92
CA LYS A 85 -5.68 -16.73 32.37
C LYS A 85 -5.32 -15.46 33.18
N PHE A 86 -4.54 -14.57 32.57
CA PHE A 86 -4.18 -13.24 33.09
C PHE A 86 -5.38 -12.27 33.16
N ASN A 87 -6.13 -12.12 32.06
CA ASN A 87 -7.29 -11.23 32.00
C ASN A 87 -8.48 -11.73 32.83
N ARG A 88 -8.55 -13.04 33.12
CA ARG A 88 -9.60 -13.65 33.96
C ARG A 88 -9.53 -13.15 35.40
N ALA A 89 -8.33 -13.04 35.98
CA ALA A 89 -8.14 -12.62 37.37
C ALA A 89 -8.58 -11.15 37.57
N ALA A 90 -8.18 -10.25 36.68
CA ALA A 90 -8.55 -8.83 36.73
C ALA A 90 -10.06 -8.58 36.51
N ARG A 91 -10.76 -9.48 35.82
CA ARG A 91 -12.22 -9.40 35.62
C ARG A 91 -13.03 -9.93 36.80
N LEU A 92 -12.51 -10.91 37.53
CA LEU A 92 -13.21 -11.58 38.63
C LEU A 92 -12.91 -10.97 40.02
N SER A 93 -12.12 -9.89 40.08
CA SER A 93 -11.76 -9.19 41.31
C SER A 93 -12.73 -8.05 41.68
N TRP A 94 -14.01 -8.18 41.33
CA TRP A 94 -15.06 -7.25 41.78
C TRP A 94 -15.41 -7.50 43.25
#